data_AF-A0A661F8Z8-F1
#
_entry.id   AF-A0A661F8Z8-F1
#
_cell.length_a   1.000
_cell.length_b   1.000
_cell.length_c   1.000
_cell.angle_alpha   90.00
_cell.angle_beta   90.00
_cell.angle_gamma   90.00
#
_symmetry.space_group_name_H-M   'P 1'
#
loop_
_entity.id
_entity.type
_entity.pdbx_description
1 polymer ?
#
loop_
_entity_poly.entity_id
_entity_poly.type
_entity_poly.pdbx_seq_one_letter_code
_entity_poly.pdbx_strand_id
1 'polypeptide(L)' 'MSRLSEKFDLLKASGKKALIPFITAGDPEPGFTVPLMHAMVEVGADIIELGVPFSDPMADG' A
#
# COMPACT_ATOMS: atom_id res chain seq x y z
N MET A 1 -16.55 -7.25 -9.47
CA MET A 1 -16.23 -6.20 -8.48
C MET A 1 -14.71 -6.06 -8.42
N SER A 2 -14.19 -4.87 -8.11
CA SER A 2 -12.75 -4.66 -7.92
C SER A 2 -12.37 -4.91 -6.46
N ARG A 3 -11.12 -5.29 -6.19
CA ARG A 3 -10.60 -5.46 -4.82
C ARG A 3 -10.73 -4.17 -3.99
N LEU A 4 -10.59 -3.00 -4.63
CA LEU A 4 -10.76 -1.70 -3.96
C LEU A 4 -12.21 -1.50 -3.52
N SER A 5 -13.17 -1.73 -4.42
CA SER A 5 -14.60 -1.60 -4.12
C SER A 5 -15.00 -2.48 -2.94
N GLU A 6 -14.58 -3.76 -2.97
CA GLU A 6 -14.85 -4.72 -1.89
C GLU A 6 -14.24 -4.28 -0.56
N LYS A 7 -13.00 -3.78 -0.56
CA LYS A 7 -12.35 -3.31 0.67
C LYS A 7 -13.07 -2.09 1.28
N PHE A 8 -13.46 -1.12 0.46
CA PHE A 8 -14.17 0.06 0.95
C PHE A 8 -15.58 -0.27 1.45
N ASP A 9 -16.28 -1.22 0.82
CA ASP A 9 -17.58 -1.68 1.29
C ASP A 9 -17.46 -2.34 2.68
N LEU A 10 -16.44 -3.18 2.90
CA LEU A 10 -16.16 -3.81 4.20
C LEU A 10 -15.78 -2.78 5.28
N LEU A 11 -14.95 -1.79 4.95
CA LEU A 11 -14.56 -0.72 5.87
C LEU A 11 -15.76 0.14 6.27
N LYS A 12 -16.62 0.49 5.31
CA LYS A 12 -17.85 1.22 5.56
C LYS A 12 -18.81 0.44 6.46
N ALA A 13 -18.99 -0.85 6.20
CA ALA A 13 -19.83 -1.73 7.01
C ALA A 13 -19.31 -1.89 8.45
N SER A 14 -18.00 -1.82 8.65
CA SER A 14 -17.35 -1.92 9.97
C SER A 14 -17.13 -0.57 10.67
N GLY A 15 -17.54 0.55 10.06
CA GLY A 15 -17.33 1.90 10.63
C GLY A 15 -15.86 2.33 10.71
N LYS A 16 -14.96 1.65 9.99
CA LYS A 16 -13.52 1.91 9.99
C LYS A 16 -13.11 2.84 8.84
N LYS A 17 -11.98 3.53 9.01
CA LYS A 17 -11.30 4.28 7.95
C LYS A 17 -10.18 3.42 7.37
N ALA A 18 -9.84 3.64 6.10
CA ALA A 18 -8.76 2.92 5.44
C ALA A 18 -7.39 3.42 5.94
N LEU A 19 -6.48 2.49 6.20
CA LEU A 19 -5.05 2.77 6.32
C LEU A 19 -4.35 2.39 5.00
N ILE A 20 -3.74 3.37 4.34
CA ILE A 20 -3.13 3.23 3.01
C ILE A 20 -1.66 3.67 3.06
N PRO A 21 -0.72 2.78 3.45
CA PRO A 21 0.71 3.08 3.36
C PRO A 21 1.20 3.11 1.91
N PHE A 22 2.16 4.00 1.66
CA PHE A 22 2.95 4.07 0.43
C PHE A 22 4.38 3.59 0.69
N ILE A 23 4.93 2.80 -0.23
CA ILE A 23 6.36 2.44 -0.29
C ILE A 23 6.85 2.42 -1.73
N THR A 24 8.15 2.65 -1.92
CA THR A 24 8.79 2.51 -3.23
C THR A 24 9.33 1.10 -3.40
N ALA A 25 9.00 0.46 -4.53
CA ALA A 25 9.53 -0.87 -4.84
C ALA A 25 11.06 -0.82 -4.98
N GLY A 26 11.76 -1.75 -4.34
CA GLY A 26 13.22 -1.83 -4.35
C GLY A 26 13.95 -1.00 -3.30
N ASP A 27 13.25 -0.24 -2.46
CA ASP A 27 13.83 0.50 -1.33
C ASP A 27 13.77 -0.34 -0.02
N PRO A 28 14.85 -0.42 0.79
CA PRO A 28 16.22 0.02 0.49
C PRO A 28 16.97 -0.92 -0.46
N GLU A 29 16.48 -2.15 -0.65
CA GLU A 29 16.98 -3.09 -1.66
C GLU A 29 15.84 -3.99 -2.19
N PRO A 30 15.98 -4.62 -3.38
CA PRO A 30 14.91 -5.43 -4.00
C PRO A 30 14.35 -6.55 -3.12
N GLY A 31 15.18 -7.14 -2.25
CA GLY A 31 14.77 -8.22 -1.35
C GLY A 31 13.81 -7.78 -0.25
N PHE A 32 13.71 -6.48 0.02
CA PHE A 32 12.95 -5.95 1.16
C PHE A 32 11.46 -5.74 0.86
N THR A 33 11.11 -5.46 -0.39
CA THR A 33 9.76 -5.00 -0.77
C THR A 33 8.66 -6.00 -0.44
N VAL A 34 8.79 -7.25 -0.89
CA VAL A 34 7.73 -8.26 -0.69
C VAL A 34 7.54 -8.63 0.78
N PRO A 35 8.59 -8.92 1.57
CA PRO A 35 8.46 -9.13 3.01
C PRO A 35 7.83 -7.93 3.73
N LEU A 36 8.21 -6.70 3.37
CA LEU A 36 7.62 -5.49 3.95
C LEU A 36 6.13 -5.37 3.64
N MET A 37 5.71 -5.63 2.39
CA MET A 37 4.29 -5.62 2.03
C MET A 37 3.47 -6.62 2.84
N HIS A 38 4.01 -7.83 3.09
CA HIS A 38 3.35 -8.80 3.95
C HIS A 38 3.24 -8.32 5.39
N ALA A 39 4.33 -7.79 5.97
CA ALA A 39 4.32 -7.22 7.32
C ALA A 39 3.30 -6.07 7.44
N MET A 40 3.18 -5.21 6.43
CA MET A 40 2.18 -4.13 6.39
C MET A 40 0.75 -4.66 6.46
N VAL A 41 0.44 -5.72 5.72
CA VAL A 41 -0.88 -6.37 5.78
C VAL A 41 -1.13 -6.97 7.17
N GLU A 42 -0.12 -7.64 7.76
CA GLU A 42 -0.23 -8.23 9.10
C GLU A 42 -0.54 -7.20 10.19
N VAL A 43 0.03 -5.99 10.10
CA VAL A 43 -0.19 -4.90 11.07
C VAL A 43 -1.41 -4.02 10.73
N GLY A 44 -2.14 -4.32 9.65
CA GLY A 44 -3.45 -3.73 9.38
C GLY A 44 -3.54 -2.74 8.23
N ALA A 45 -2.60 -2.76 7.27
CA ALA A 45 -2.78 -2.03 6.01
C ALA A 45 -3.99 -2.56 5.22
N ASP A 46 -4.87 -1.66 4.77
CA ASP A 46 -6.06 -2.03 4.00
C ASP A 46 -5.77 -2.09 2.49
N ILE A 47 -4.95 -1.14 2.02
CA ILE A 47 -4.51 -0.95 0.65
C ILE A 47 -3.02 -0.57 0.71
N ILE A 48 -2.20 -1.05 -0.22
CA ILE A 48 -0.80 -0.65 -0.31
C ILE A 48 -0.62 0.09 -1.63
N GLU A 49 -0.06 1.29 -1.55
CA GLU A 49 0.44 2.02 -2.72
C GLU A 49 1.90 1.64 -2.94
N LEU A 50 2.20 1.02 -4.08
CA LEU A 50 3.54 0.59 -4.44
C LEU A 50 4.07 1.48 -5.55
N GLY A 51 4.98 2.39 -5.20
CA GLY A 51 5.67 3.28 -6.13
C GLY A 51 6.62 2.51 -7.04
N VAL A 52 6.61 2.86 -8.33
CA VAL A 52 7.60 2.40 -9.29
C VAL A 52 8.73 3.44 -9.32
N PRO A 53 10.00 3.07 -9.04
CA PRO A 53 11.12 4.01 -9.06
C PRO A 53 11.19 4.78 -10.38
N PHE A 54 11.30 6.10 -10.29
CA PHE A 54 11.46 7.00 -11.42
C PHE A 54 12.64 7.94 -11.20
N SER A 55 13.44 8.19 -12.24
CA SER A 55 14.68 8.96 -12.12
C SER A 55 14.49 10.46 -12.00
N ASP A 56 13.30 10.97 -12.35
CA ASP A 56 12.99 12.41 -12.35
C ASP A 56 11.63 12.71 -11.66
N PRO A 57 11.49 12.40 -10.36
CA PRO A 57 10.21 12.47 -9.66
C PRO A 57 9.81 13.91 -9.29
N MET A 58 9.52 14.75 -10.28
CA MET A 58 9.21 16.18 -10.08
C MET A 58 8.01 16.47 -9.18
N ALA A 59 7.11 15.50 -8.99
CA ALA A 59 5.89 15.61 -8.19
C ALA A 59 6.03 15.01 -6.79
N ASP A 60 7.11 14.29 -6.51
CA ASP A 60 7.35 13.68 -5.20
C ASP A 60 8.24 14.64 -4.38
N GLY A 61 7.83 14.98 -3.14
CA GLY A 61 8.56 15.92 -2.26
C GLY A 61 7.66 16.83 -1.44
#